data_AF-A0A0S4UCE7-F1
#
_entry.id   AF-A0A0S4UCE7-F1
#
_cell.length_a   1.000
_cell.length_b   1.000
_cell.length_c   1.000
_cell.angle_alpha   90.00
_cell.angle_beta   90.00
_cell.angle_gamma   90.00
#
_symmetry.space_group_name_H-M   'P 1'
#
loop_
_entity.id
_entity.type
_entity.pdbx_description
1 polymer ?
#
loop_
_entity_poly.entity_id
_entity_poly.type
_entity_poly.pdbx_seq_one_letter_code
_entity_poly.pdbx_strand_id
1 'polypeptide(L)'
;MMAPELEQEVTAMSREANNADIIGARFYRRDATIYQLSSTVNHIVGYWISEHFKPIPMLVSRGRSLANEFVPGNPEAEAYYAFVMRHFDAVEVALQSDGLWVDSP
;
A
#
# COMPACT_ATOMS: atom_id res chain seq x y z
N MET A 1 15.47 -15.76 -0.47
CA MET A 1 15.03 -15.16 -1.74
C MET A 1 13.52 -15.25 -1.74
N MET A 2 12.84 -14.11 -1.87
CA MET A 2 11.38 -14.01 -1.93
C MET A 2 10.77 -14.96 -2.97
N ALA A 3 9.61 -15.54 -2.68
CA ALA A 3 8.93 -16.42 -3.62
C ALA A 3 8.53 -15.62 -4.89
N PRO A 4 8.86 -16.10 -6.11
CA PRO A 4 8.59 -15.37 -7.34
C PRO A 4 7.12 -15.01 -7.56
N GLU A 5 6.21 -15.84 -7.06
CA GLU A 5 4.76 -15.62 -7.15
C GLU A 5 4.31 -14.42 -6.30
N LEU A 6 4.86 -14.29 -5.08
CA LEU A 6 4.59 -13.16 -4.19
C LEU A 6 5.18 -11.87 -4.73
N GLU A 7 6.38 -11.96 -5.31
CA GLU A 7 7.02 -10.81 -5.94
C GLU A 7 6.20 -10.29 -7.14
N GLN A 8 5.69 -11.21 -7.97
CA GLN A 8 4.82 -10.89 -9.10
C GLN A 8 3.49 -10.29 -8.65
N GLU A 9 2.87 -10.84 -7.60
CA GLU A 9 1.63 -10.33 -7.04
C GLU A 9 1.77 -8.89 -6.56
N VAL A 10 2.75 -8.61 -5.71
CA VAL A 10 2.97 -7.25 -5.17
C VAL A 10 3.35 -6.29 -6.29
N THR A 11 4.12 -6.74 -7.29
CA THR A 11 4.46 -5.92 -8.46
C THR A 11 3.23 -5.59 -9.31
N ALA A 12 2.34 -6.55 -9.52
CA ALA A 12 1.09 -6.34 -10.26
C ALA A 12 0.19 -5.34 -9.51
N MET A 13 0.00 -5.51 -8.21
CA MET A 13 -0.76 -4.58 -7.37
C MET A 13 -0.13 -3.18 -7.33
N SER A 14 1.20 -3.09 -7.25
CA SER A 14 1.93 -1.82 -7.27
C SER A 14 1.72 -1.05 -8.59
N ARG A 15 1.59 -1.77 -9.71
CA ARG A 15 1.22 -1.17 -11.01
C ARG A 15 -0.25 -0.77 -11.03
N GLU A 16 -1.15 -1.61 -10.52
CA GLU A 16 -2.59 -1.33 -10.45
C GLU A 16 -2.90 -0.11 -9.57
N ALA A 17 -2.12 0.12 -8.51
CA ALA A 17 -2.23 1.32 -7.67
C ALA A 17 -2.12 2.62 -8.48
N ASN A 18 -1.53 2.57 -9.68
CA ASN A 18 -1.37 3.67 -10.62
C ASN A 18 -2.38 3.65 -11.81
N ASN A 19 -3.34 2.74 -11.85
CA ASN A 19 -4.36 2.63 -12.91
C ASN A 19 -5.43 3.74 -12.81
N ALA A 20 -5.97 4.16 -13.95
CA ALA A 20 -6.99 5.21 -14.12
C ALA A 20 -8.24 5.01 -13.25
N ASP A 21 -8.71 3.79 -13.07
CA ASP A 21 -9.89 3.50 -12.24
C ASP A 21 -9.62 3.76 -10.75
N ILE A 22 -8.39 3.51 -10.29
CA ILE A 22 -7.89 3.90 -8.96
C ILE A 22 -7.55 5.40 -8.93
N ILE A 23 -7.17 6.00 -10.07
CA ILE A 23 -6.99 7.44 -10.21
C ILE A 23 -8.33 8.19 -10.00
N GLY A 24 -9.47 7.57 -10.30
CA GLY A 24 -10.79 8.08 -9.93
C GLY A 24 -10.93 8.31 -8.41
N ALA A 25 -10.58 7.32 -7.61
CA ALA A 25 -10.53 7.48 -6.15
C ALA A 25 -9.43 8.46 -5.68
N ARG A 26 -8.42 8.72 -6.53
CA ARG A 26 -7.43 9.78 -6.32
C ARG A 26 -7.94 11.19 -6.64
N PHE A 27 -9.16 11.42 -7.16
CA PHE A 27 -9.74 12.78 -7.21
C PHE A 27 -9.86 13.39 -5.80
N TYR A 28 -9.96 12.56 -4.77
CA TYR A 28 -9.85 12.94 -3.35
C TYR A 28 -8.41 13.26 -2.90
N ARG A 29 -7.38 13.28 -3.76
CA ARG A 29 -6.01 13.73 -3.38
C ARG A 29 -5.95 15.17 -2.88
N ARG A 30 -7.00 15.97 -3.14
CA ARG A 30 -7.18 17.32 -2.58
C ARG A 30 -7.83 17.31 -1.20
N ASP A 31 -8.35 16.18 -0.76
CA ASP A 31 -8.77 15.94 0.62
C ASP A 31 -7.53 15.56 1.43
N ALA A 32 -7.21 16.39 2.43
CA ALA A 32 -6.08 16.18 3.31
C ALA A 32 -6.13 14.81 4.02
N THR A 33 -7.33 14.27 4.19
CA THR A 33 -7.63 13.01 4.86
C THR A 33 -7.03 11.82 4.12
N ILE A 34 -7.26 11.70 2.81
CA ILE A 34 -6.82 10.55 2.00
C ILE A 34 -5.39 10.76 1.46
N TYR A 35 -4.93 12.01 1.37
CA TYR A 35 -3.60 12.34 0.87
C TYR A 35 -2.48 11.59 1.60
N GLN A 36 -2.54 11.48 2.92
CA GLN A 36 -1.49 10.82 3.71
C GLN A 36 -1.42 9.32 3.42
N LEU A 37 -2.58 8.65 3.32
CA LEU A 37 -2.65 7.23 2.97
C LEU A 37 -2.13 7.01 1.55
N SER A 38 -2.58 7.83 0.59
CA SER A 38 -2.15 7.73 -0.79
C SER A 38 -0.65 7.98 -0.97
N SER A 39 -0.10 8.97 -0.27
CA SER A 39 1.35 9.22 -0.26
C SER A 39 2.12 8.04 0.35
N THR A 40 1.59 7.40 1.39
CA THR A 40 2.21 6.23 2.03
C THR A 40 2.29 5.06 1.06
N VAL A 41 1.20 4.76 0.35
CA VAL A 41 1.16 3.73 -0.70
C VAL A 41 2.15 4.04 -1.81
N ASN A 42 2.23 5.28 -2.29
CA ASN A 42 3.19 5.67 -3.32
C ASN A 42 4.65 5.47 -2.87
N HIS A 43 4.98 5.74 -1.60
CA HIS A 43 6.31 5.45 -1.07
C HIS A 43 6.60 3.96 -1.04
N ILE A 44 5.64 3.13 -0.60
CA ILE A 44 5.81 1.66 -0.61
C ILE A 44 6.06 1.16 -2.03
N VAL A 45 5.26 1.61 -3.01
CA VAL A 45 5.44 1.27 -4.43
C VAL A 45 6.83 1.68 -4.92
N GLY A 46 7.27 2.90 -4.60
CA GLY A 46 8.60 3.38 -4.98
C GLY A 46 9.71 2.52 -4.38
N TYR A 47 9.65 2.24 -3.08
CA TYR A 47 10.61 1.39 -2.38
C TYR A 47 10.62 -0.03 -2.93
N TRP A 48 9.44 -0.60 -3.20
CA TRP A 48 9.29 -1.93 -3.81
C TRP A 48 9.97 -2.03 -5.16
N ILE A 49 9.65 -1.12 -6.09
CA ILE A 49 10.22 -1.10 -7.45
C ILE A 49 11.74 -0.89 -7.42
N SER A 50 12.24 -0.12 -6.46
CA SER A 50 13.68 0.12 -6.28
C SER A 50 14.42 -0.95 -5.45
N GLU A 51 13.73 -2.03 -5.05
CA GLU A 51 14.28 -3.11 -4.21
C GLU A 51 14.84 -2.62 -2.86
N HIS A 52 14.30 -1.51 -2.36
CA HIS A 52 14.68 -0.89 -1.09
C HIS A 52 13.66 -1.24 -0.01
N PHE A 53 13.62 -2.50 0.42
CA PHE A 53 12.53 -3.03 1.26
C PHE A 53 12.54 -2.57 2.73
N LYS A 54 13.70 -2.15 3.25
CA LYS A 54 13.88 -1.82 4.68
C LYS A 54 12.86 -0.81 5.25
N PRO A 55 12.42 0.25 4.53
CA PRO A 55 11.45 1.20 5.07
C PRO A 55 9.99 0.72 5.01
N ILE A 56 9.71 -0.34 4.25
CA ILE A 56 8.35 -0.75 3.91
C ILE A 56 7.52 -1.18 5.13
N PRO A 57 8.03 -1.98 6.09
CA PRO A 57 7.23 -2.40 7.25
C PRO A 57 6.65 -1.22 8.05
N MET A 58 7.47 -0.18 8.29
CA MET A 58 7.06 1.04 8.98
C MET A 58 5.97 1.79 8.20
N LEU A 59 6.09 1.85 6.86
CA LEU A 59 5.10 2.49 6.02
C LEU A 59 3.79 1.72 5.97
N VAL A 60 3.84 0.38 5.97
CA VAL A 60 2.63 -0.47 6.07
C VAL A 60 1.92 -0.22 7.40
N SER A 61 2.65 -0.26 8.52
CA SER A 61 2.09 0.03 9.85
C SER A 61 1.41 1.41 9.88
N ARG A 62 2.12 2.46 9.44
CA ARG A 62 1.58 3.82 9.32
C ARG A 62 0.33 3.88 8.43
N GLY A 63 0.35 3.19 7.29
CA GLY A 63 -0.77 3.13 6.38
C GLY A 63 -2.02 2.51 7.01
N ARG A 64 -1.85 1.41 7.75
CA ARG A 64 -2.95 0.77 8.50
C ARG A 64 -3.53 1.71 9.56
N SER A 65 -2.69 2.45 10.29
CA SER A 65 -3.16 3.46 11.26
C SER A 65 -3.97 4.57 10.59
N LEU A 66 -3.48 5.12 9.47
CA LEU A 66 -4.21 6.15 8.71
C LEU A 66 -5.56 5.64 8.19
N ALA A 67 -5.62 4.39 7.74
CA ALA A 67 -6.88 3.79 7.29
C ALA A 67 -7.90 3.60 8.43
N ASN A 68 -7.44 3.41 9.67
CA ASN A 68 -8.30 3.29 10.85
C ASN A 68 -8.74 4.65 11.42
N GLU A 69 -7.93 5.70 11.25
CA GLU A 69 -8.25 7.06 11.73
C GLU A 69 -9.37 7.71 10.92
N PHE A 70 -9.54 7.34 9.66
CA PHE A 70 -10.46 8.00 8.73
C PHE A 70 -11.40 7.01 8.06
N VAL A 71 -12.67 7.04 8.43
CA VAL A 71 -13.71 6.23 7.78
C VAL A 71 -14.04 6.84 6.41
N PRO A 72 -14.00 6.06 5.32
CA PRO A 72 -14.37 6.55 4.01
C PRO A 72 -15.85 6.95 3.99
N GLY A 73 -16.16 8.13 3.45
CA GLY A 73 -17.53 8.65 3.39
C GLY A 73 -18.29 8.34 2.09
N ASN A 74 -17.67 7.61 1.15
CA ASN A 74 -18.23 7.29 -0.15
C ASN A 74 -17.69 5.95 -0.71
N PRO A 75 -18.41 5.30 -1.64
CA PRO A 75 -18.04 4.00 -2.18
C PRO A 75 -16.67 3.97 -2.88
N GLU A 76 -16.26 5.05 -3.55
CA GLU A 76 -14.96 5.10 -4.23
C GLU A 76 -13.80 5.09 -3.23
N ALA A 77 -13.95 5.79 -2.11
CA ALA A 77 -12.97 5.81 -1.03
C ALA A 77 -12.94 4.46 -0.28
N GLU A 78 -14.09 3.81 -0.08
CA GLU A 78 -14.16 2.45 0.46
C GLU A 78 -13.42 1.44 -0.42
N ALA A 79 -13.66 1.48 -1.74
CA ALA A 79 -12.98 0.61 -2.70
C ALA A 79 -11.46 0.83 -2.69
N TYR A 80 -11.01 2.08 -2.59
CA TYR A 80 -9.60 2.41 -2.46
C TYR A 80 -8.99 1.86 -1.17
N TYR A 81 -9.66 2.03 -0.03
CA TYR A 81 -9.17 1.52 1.25
C TYR A 81 -9.07 -0.01 1.23
N ALA A 82 -10.09 -0.70 0.68
CA ALA A 82 -10.07 -2.15 0.54
C ALA A 82 -8.90 -2.62 -0.35
N PHE A 83 -8.63 -1.91 -1.45
CA PHE A 83 -7.45 -2.19 -2.29
C PHE A 83 -6.14 -1.99 -1.52
N VAL A 84 -5.99 -0.87 -0.81
CA VAL A 84 -4.79 -0.54 -0.05
C VAL A 84 -4.51 -1.56 1.04
N MET A 85 -5.53 -2.03 1.75
CA MET A 85 -5.37 -3.06 2.78
C MET A 85 -4.89 -4.39 2.18
N ARG A 86 -5.47 -4.83 1.06
CA ARG A 86 -4.97 -6.03 0.35
C ARG A 86 -3.52 -5.87 -0.10
N HIS A 87 -3.17 -4.68 -0.61
CA HIS A 87 -1.80 -4.39 -1.02
C HIS A 87 -0.83 -4.46 0.17
N PHE A 88 -1.20 -3.96 1.33
CA PHE A 88 -0.39 -4.07 2.55
C PHE A 88 -0.23 -5.52 3.01
N ASP A 89 -1.29 -6.33 2.98
CA ASP A 89 -1.21 -7.74 3.34
C ASP A 89 -0.27 -8.51 2.39
N ALA A 90 -0.37 -8.27 1.07
CA ALA A 90 0.50 -8.90 0.08
C ALA A 90 1.99 -8.53 0.28
N VAL A 91 2.27 -7.24 0.52
CA VAL A 91 3.62 -6.75 0.81
C VAL A 91 4.19 -7.40 2.07
N GLU A 92 3.39 -7.48 3.13
CA GLU A 92 3.79 -8.09 4.40
C GLU A 92 4.12 -9.57 4.23
N VAL A 93 3.24 -10.34 3.59
CA VAL A 93 3.45 -11.78 3.31
C VAL A 93 4.72 -11.98 2.48
N ALA A 94 4.92 -11.16 1.45
CA ALA A 94 6.10 -11.24 0.59
C ALA A 94 7.40 -10.98 1.38
N LEU A 95 7.45 -9.92 2.19
CA LEU A 95 8.63 -9.60 2.99
C LEU A 95 8.87 -10.61 4.13
N GLN A 96 7.82 -11.15 4.74
CA GLN A 96 7.92 -12.22 5.74
C GLN A 96 8.54 -13.49 5.14
N SER A 97 8.17 -13.84 3.90
CA SER A 97 8.71 -15.02 3.21
C SER A 97 10.22 -14.99 3.00
N ASP A 98 10.83 -13.81 3.01
CA ASP A 98 12.27 -13.61 2.84
C ASP A 98 12.98 -13.12 4.12
N GLY A 99 12.28 -13.08 5.26
CA GLY A 99 12.83 -12.59 6.53
C GLY A 99 13.19 -11.09 6.53
N LEU A 100 12.60 -10.32 5.61
CA LEU A 100 12.81 -8.87 5.47
C LEU A 100 11.77 -8.04 6.23
N TRP A 101 10.73 -8.70 6.76
CA TRP A 101 9.75 -8.06 7.61
C TRP A 101 10.30 -7.86 9.02
N VAL A 102 10.18 -6.64 9.52
CA VAL A 102 10.51 -6.30 10.91
C VAL A 102 9.29 -5.60 11.48
N ASP A 103 8.80 -6.11 12.61
CA ASP A 103 7.70 -5.49 13.31
C ASP A 103 8.06 -4.05 13.63
N SER A 104 7.19 -3.13 13.22
CA SER A 104 7.37 -1.73 13.54
C SER A 104 6.94 -1.50 14.99
N PRO A 105 7.73 -0.75 15.78
CA PRO A 105 7.43 -0.47 17.18
C PRO A 105 6.15 0.38 17.36
#